data_AF-A0A8B8P8L9-F1
#
_entry.id   AF-A0A8B8P8L9-F1
#
_cell.length_a   1.000
_cell.length_b   1.000
_cell.length_c   1.000
_cell.angle_alpha   90.00
_cell.angle_beta   90.00
_cell.angle_gamma   90.00
#
_symmetry.space_group_name_H-M   'P 1'
#
loop_
_entity.id
_entity.type
_entity.pdbx_description
1 polymer ?
#
loop_
_entity_poly.entity_id
_entity_poly.type
_entity_poly.pdbx_seq_one_letter_code
_entity_poly.pdbx_strand_id
1 'polypeptide(L)'
;MAASLGPAHQFLAPKHSHIHHAFLNTGKPVSRQRYGVITCCGRKARRSLRLEKNYYELLGVSADSSSREVREAYRKLQKKHHPDVAGQQGHEYTLLLNEAYRVLMRDDLRRDYDASTGRVGTRFRRGCSDIGYSSWKGPVRSHALFVDANACIGCRECVHHASNTFVMDDELGCARVKVQYGDDEQKLEVSAESCPVNCIHWVEREELGLLEFLTQPQPKDGYGVFGGGWERPSNVFMAAKTLSKQLKEQPATTTAATEEETPAQAKARADASMKIKMEKFSRFWKLAELFGLNTWNKK
;
A
#
# COMPACT_ATOMS: atom_id res chain seq x y z
N MET A 1 14.71 -67.99 -33.36
CA MET A 1 16.10 -68.28 -32.93
C MET A 1 17.00 -67.22 -33.55
N ALA A 2 17.87 -66.60 -32.74
CA ALA A 2 18.96 -65.65 -33.02
C ALA A 2 18.55 -64.28 -33.66
N ALA A 3 18.66 -63.09 -33.03
CA ALA A 3 19.71 -62.42 -32.22
C ALA A 3 20.90 -61.87 -33.02
N SER A 4 21.08 -60.53 -33.03
CA SER A 4 22.33 -59.73 -32.89
C SER A 4 22.18 -58.34 -33.55
N LEU A 5 22.08 -57.26 -32.77
CA LEU A 5 23.16 -56.37 -32.27
C LEU A 5 23.73 -55.41 -33.32
N GLY A 6 23.35 -54.14 -33.24
CA GLY A 6 24.09 -53.02 -33.86
C GLY A 6 25.17 -52.47 -32.92
N PRO A 7 26.18 -51.74 -33.44
CA PRO A 7 27.09 -50.98 -32.58
C PRO A 7 26.93 -49.46 -32.75
N ALA A 8 27.02 -48.78 -31.62
CA ALA A 8 27.25 -47.36 -31.46
C ALA A 8 28.76 -47.05 -31.43
N HIS A 9 29.15 -45.88 -31.95
CA HIS A 9 30.12 -44.90 -31.41
C HIS A 9 30.86 -44.17 -32.53
N GLN A 10 30.79 -42.84 -32.51
CA GLN A 10 31.95 -42.00 -32.84
C GLN A 10 31.81 -40.65 -32.13
N PHE A 11 32.78 -40.37 -31.26
CA PHE A 11 32.98 -39.13 -30.53
C PHE A 11 34.22 -38.41 -31.09
N LEU A 12 34.19 -37.07 -31.00
CA LEU A 12 35.29 -36.10 -30.82
C LEU A 12 35.87 -35.29 -32.00
N ALA A 13 35.56 -33.98 -31.90
CA ALA A 13 36.44 -32.79 -31.88
C ALA A 13 36.90 -32.11 -33.18
N PRO A 14 36.91 -30.75 -33.18
CA PRO A 14 38.16 -30.01 -33.42
C PRO A 14 38.35 -28.82 -32.44
N LYS A 15 39.49 -28.70 -31.75
CA LYS A 15 40.79 -28.07 -32.08
C LYS A 15 40.96 -26.69 -31.41
N HIS A 16 41.79 -26.71 -30.38
CA HIS A 16 42.39 -25.56 -29.68
C HIS A 16 43.51 -24.95 -30.54
N SER A 17 43.68 -23.63 -30.50
CA SER A 17 44.99 -23.00 -30.77
C SER A 17 45.20 -21.82 -29.81
N HIS A 18 46.26 -21.94 -29.01
CA HIS A 18 46.87 -20.87 -28.23
C HIS A 18 47.99 -20.23 -29.08
N ILE A 19 48.38 -18.99 -28.80
CA ILE A 19 49.65 -18.63 -28.10
C ILE A 19 49.93 -17.10 -28.19
N HIS A 20 50.05 -16.50 -27.00
CA HIS A 20 50.95 -15.45 -26.45
C HIS A 20 51.55 -14.27 -27.24
N HIS A 21 51.57 -13.11 -26.56
CA HIS A 21 52.73 -12.34 -26.04
C HIS A 21 52.35 -10.83 -25.97
N ALA A 22 52.80 -9.95 -25.09
CA ALA A 22 53.57 -9.97 -23.84
C ALA A 22 53.38 -8.59 -23.16
N PHE A 23 53.63 -8.54 -21.86
CA PHE A 23 53.62 -7.37 -20.98
C PHE A 23 54.67 -6.32 -21.33
N LEU A 24 54.37 -5.03 -21.10
CA LEU A 24 55.28 -4.08 -20.45
C LEU A 24 54.48 -3.07 -19.60
N ASN A 25 55.11 -2.66 -18.50
CA ASN A 25 54.57 -2.14 -17.25
C ASN A 25 55.28 -0.83 -16.91
N THR A 26 54.56 0.21 -16.47
CA THR A 26 55.06 1.38 -15.70
C THR A 26 53.83 2.08 -15.09
N GLY A 27 53.66 2.48 -13.82
CA GLY A 27 54.49 2.52 -12.62
C GLY A 27 54.02 3.67 -11.68
N LYS A 28 53.21 3.34 -10.65
CA LYS A 28 53.07 3.96 -9.27
C LYS A 28 52.68 5.48 -9.13
N PRO A 29 52.36 6.04 -7.91
CA PRO A 29 52.15 5.47 -6.56
C PRO A 29 50.92 6.00 -5.73
N VAL A 30 50.53 5.20 -4.73
CA VAL A 30 50.22 5.51 -3.29
C VAL A 30 49.54 6.84 -2.90
N SER A 31 48.38 6.75 -2.21
CA SER A 31 48.17 7.46 -0.94
C SER A 31 47.20 6.70 -0.03
N ARG A 32 47.61 6.59 1.24
CA ARG A 32 46.98 5.83 2.32
C ARG A 32 46.40 6.88 3.29
N GLN A 33 45.16 6.63 3.72
CA GLN A 33 44.76 6.57 5.13
C GLN A 33 44.03 7.76 5.82
N ARG A 34 42.96 7.34 6.54
CA ARG A 34 42.30 7.91 7.75
C ARG A 34 41.50 9.20 7.50
N TYR A 35 40.38 9.49 8.15
CA TYR A 35 39.82 9.15 9.47
C TYR A 35 38.32 9.49 9.44
N GLY A 36 37.54 8.98 10.39
CA GLY A 36 36.08 9.06 10.38
C GLY A 36 35.50 10.48 10.42
N VAL A 37 34.31 10.61 9.83
CA VAL A 37 33.32 11.59 10.27
C VAL A 37 32.12 10.78 10.74
N ILE A 38 32.04 10.62 12.06
CA ILE A 38 30.76 10.42 12.74
C ILE A 38 29.94 11.65 12.40
N THR A 39 29.12 11.58 11.36
CA THR A 39 28.13 12.62 11.11
C THR A 39 26.89 12.22 11.89
N CYS A 40 26.69 12.96 12.97
CA CYS A 40 25.63 12.84 13.94
C CYS A 40 24.23 12.71 13.32
N CYS A 41 23.41 11.85 13.93
CA CYS A 41 21.96 11.80 13.80
C CYS A 41 21.36 13.22 13.89
N GLY A 42 20.64 13.67 12.86
CA GLY A 42 20.14 15.05 12.95
C GLY A 42 19.38 15.61 11.77
N ARG A 43 18.57 14.80 11.07
CA ARG A 43 17.33 15.25 10.43
C ARG A 43 16.65 14.02 9.86
N LYS A 44 15.76 13.44 10.68
CA LYS A 44 14.75 12.51 10.23
C LYS A 44 14.17 13.10 8.96
N ALA A 45 14.50 12.48 7.83
CA ALA A 45 13.68 12.60 6.66
C ALA A 45 12.30 12.13 7.13
N ARG A 46 11.44 13.08 7.49
CA ARG A 46 10.05 13.04 7.08
C ARG A 46 10.07 12.97 5.54
N ARG A 47 10.54 11.84 5.00
CA ARG A 47 10.04 11.29 3.76
C ARG A 47 8.61 10.97 4.12
N SER A 48 7.81 12.02 4.02
CA SER A 48 6.38 11.93 4.00
C SER A 48 6.09 10.78 3.04
N LEU A 49 5.45 9.75 3.55
CA LEU A 49 4.66 8.81 2.77
C LEU A 49 3.55 9.62 2.09
N ARG A 50 3.92 10.59 1.23
CA ARG A 50 3.09 11.03 0.13
C ARG A 50 3.14 9.86 -0.84
N LEU A 51 2.39 8.82 -0.48
CA LEU A 51 1.52 8.16 -1.44
C LEU A 51 1.04 9.29 -2.35
N GLU A 52 1.44 9.31 -3.62
CA GLU A 52 0.99 10.31 -4.58
C GLU A 52 -0.51 10.08 -4.79
N LYS A 53 -1.31 10.45 -3.78
CA LYS A 53 -2.74 10.20 -3.73
C LYS A 53 -3.36 11.25 -4.62
N ASN A 54 -3.91 10.80 -5.72
CA ASN A 54 -4.74 11.66 -6.54
C ASN A 54 -5.96 12.10 -5.71
N TYR A 55 -6.14 13.40 -5.47
CA TYR A 55 -7.26 13.92 -4.68
C TYR A 55 -8.63 13.57 -5.25
N TYR A 56 -8.72 13.41 -6.58
CA TYR A 56 -9.92 12.95 -7.27
C TYR A 56 -10.27 11.50 -6.88
N GLU A 57 -9.27 10.62 -6.88
CA GLU A 57 -9.42 9.22 -6.47
C GLU A 57 -9.72 9.09 -4.98
N LEU A 58 -9.09 9.93 -4.13
CA LEU A 58 -9.34 9.95 -2.69
C LEU A 58 -10.80 10.32 -2.37
N LEU A 59 -11.39 11.25 -3.12
CA LEU A 59 -12.80 11.61 -2.98
C LEU A 59 -13.75 10.69 -3.77
N GLY A 60 -13.22 9.83 -4.64
CA GLY A 60 -14.01 8.95 -5.51
C GLY A 60 -14.80 9.71 -6.58
N VAL A 61 -14.27 10.83 -7.07
CA VAL A 61 -14.90 11.68 -8.10
C VAL A 61 -14.01 11.78 -9.34
N SER A 62 -14.61 12.08 -10.50
CA SER A 62 -13.87 12.29 -11.75
C SER A 62 -13.06 13.58 -11.71
N ALA A 63 -12.00 13.68 -12.52
CA ALA A 63 -11.25 14.92 -12.74
C ALA A 63 -12.13 16.05 -13.29
N ASP A 64 -13.16 15.71 -14.06
CA ASP A 64 -14.14 16.64 -14.64
C ASP A 64 -15.30 16.99 -13.68
N SER A 65 -15.25 16.51 -12.44
CA SER A 65 -16.36 16.69 -11.49
C SER A 65 -16.62 18.15 -11.13
N SER A 66 -17.91 18.47 -10.95
CA SER A 66 -18.35 19.80 -10.52
C SER A 66 -18.01 20.05 -9.05
N SER A 67 -17.85 21.32 -8.64
CA SER A 67 -17.59 21.67 -7.24
C SER A 67 -18.71 21.21 -6.28
N ARG A 68 -19.93 21.01 -6.81
CA ARG A 68 -21.06 20.43 -6.08
C ARG A 68 -20.83 18.96 -5.74
N GLU A 69 -20.37 18.17 -6.70
CA GLU A 69 -20.05 16.74 -6.52
C GLU A 69 -18.89 16.54 -5.55
N VAL A 70 -17.83 17.33 -5.68
CA VAL A 70 -16.68 17.32 -4.75
C VAL A 70 -17.15 17.57 -3.31
N ARG A 71 -18.06 18.54 -3.11
CA ARG A 71 -18.62 18.86 -1.79
C ARG A 71 -19.48 17.73 -1.23
N GLU A 72 -20.28 17.09 -2.08
CA GLU A 72 -21.14 15.98 -1.68
C GLU A 72 -20.31 14.74 -1.29
N ALA A 73 -19.33 14.38 -2.12
CA ALA A 73 -18.41 13.29 -1.86
C ALA A 73 -17.61 13.51 -0.56
N TYR A 74 -17.08 14.72 -0.36
CA TYR A 74 -16.40 15.10 0.88
C TYR A 74 -17.31 14.93 2.10
N ARG A 75 -18.56 15.43 2.06
CA ARG A 75 -19.50 15.28 3.19
C ARG A 75 -19.81 13.81 3.49
N LYS A 76 -19.93 12.97 2.45
CA LYS A 76 -20.20 11.54 2.59
C LYS A 76 -19.02 10.81 3.24
N LEU A 77 -17.79 11.12 2.84
CA LEU A 77 -16.58 10.51 3.39
C LEU A 77 -16.27 11.03 4.80
N GLN A 78 -16.44 12.32 5.04
CA GLN A 78 -16.21 12.94 6.35
C GLN A 78 -17.12 12.32 7.43
N LYS A 79 -18.39 12.06 7.11
CA LYS A 79 -19.32 11.39 8.05
C LYS A 79 -18.90 9.96 8.40
N LYS A 80 -18.27 9.25 7.47
CA LYS A 80 -17.83 7.87 7.66
C LYS A 80 -16.51 7.76 8.43
N HIS A 81 -15.59 8.69 8.19
CA HIS A 81 -14.22 8.62 8.69
C HIS A 81 -13.92 9.65 9.79
N HIS A 82 -14.92 10.38 10.27
CA HIS A 82 -14.74 11.32 11.36
C HIS A 82 -14.07 10.62 12.56
N PRO A 83 -13.10 11.27 13.25
CA PRO A 83 -12.45 10.69 14.41
C PRO A 83 -13.43 10.26 15.53
N ASP A 84 -14.62 10.87 15.58
CA ASP A 84 -15.67 10.48 16.54
C ASP A 84 -16.32 9.12 16.21
N VAL A 85 -16.26 8.68 14.95
CA VAL A 85 -16.86 7.41 14.48
C VAL A 85 -15.79 6.33 14.28
N ALA A 86 -14.65 6.69 13.68
CA ALA A 86 -13.59 5.75 13.30
C ALA A 86 -12.37 5.77 14.25
N GLY A 87 -12.44 6.54 15.35
CA GLY A 87 -11.36 6.65 16.32
C GLY A 87 -10.08 7.24 15.74
N GLN A 88 -8.93 6.88 16.32
CA GLN A 88 -7.64 7.49 16.01
C GLN A 88 -7.13 7.20 14.58
N GLN A 89 -7.55 6.08 13.99
CA GLN A 89 -7.26 5.73 12.59
C GLN A 89 -8.02 6.63 11.60
N GLY A 90 -9.22 7.10 11.97
CA GLY A 90 -10.00 8.04 11.17
C GLY A 90 -9.40 9.45 11.11
N HIS A 91 -8.57 9.82 12.09
CA HIS A 91 -7.96 11.14 12.16
C HIS A 91 -7.04 11.42 10.96
N GLU A 92 -6.12 10.52 10.65
CA GLU A 92 -5.18 10.70 9.54
C GLU A 92 -5.90 10.75 8.18
N TYR A 93 -6.90 9.88 7.98
CA TYR A 93 -7.71 9.87 6.77
C TYR A 93 -8.54 11.17 6.63
N THR A 94 -9.12 11.65 7.73
CA THR A 94 -9.85 12.92 7.76
C THR A 94 -8.96 14.11 7.40
N LEU A 95 -7.71 14.14 7.88
CA LEU A 95 -6.76 15.19 7.49
C LEU A 95 -6.52 15.19 5.97
N LEU A 96 -6.40 14.02 5.35
CA LEU A 96 -6.23 13.88 3.90
C LEU A 96 -7.47 14.34 3.14
N LEU A 97 -8.67 13.99 3.60
CA LEU A 97 -9.92 14.46 3.01
C LEU A 97 -10.04 15.99 3.05
N ASN A 98 -9.66 16.60 4.19
CA ASN A 98 -9.68 18.05 4.35
C ASN A 98 -8.71 18.74 3.39
N GLU A 99 -7.52 18.16 3.19
CA GLU A 99 -6.54 18.69 2.25
C GLU A 99 -7.04 18.57 0.80
N ALA A 100 -7.59 17.41 0.42
CA ALA A 100 -8.18 17.22 -0.91
C ALA A 100 -9.33 18.20 -1.17
N TYR A 101 -10.21 18.40 -0.19
CA TYR A 101 -11.29 19.38 -0.29
C TYR A 101 -10.77 20.81 -0.43
N ARG A 102 -9.73 21.19 0.35
CA ARG A 102 -9.12 22.52 0.26
C ARG A 102 -8.55 22.81 -1.13
N VAL A 103 -7.90 21.82 -1.74
CA VAL A 103 -7.28 21.94 -3.07
C VAL A 103 -8.34 21.94 -4.17
N LEU A 104 -9.28 20.99 -4.15
CA LEU A 104 -10.26 20.82 -5.23
C LEU A 104 -11.42 21.82 -5.20
N MET A 105 -11.71 22.43 -4.04
CA MET A 105 -12.82 23.40 -3.90
C MET A 105 -12.43 24.82 -4.37
N ARG A 106 -11.14 25.15 -4.40
CA ARG A 106 -10.65 26.46 -4.87
C ARG A 106 -10.13 26.34 -6.30
N ASP A 107 -10.71 27.09 -7.22
CA ASP A 107 -10.37 26.99 -8.65
C ASP A 107 -8.88 27.25 -8.93
N ASP A 108 -8.26 28.21 -8.23
CA ASP A 108 -6.82 28.47 -8.37
C ASP A 108 -5.96 27.27 -7.94
N LEU A 109 -6.26 26.68 -6.78
CA LEU A 109 -5.52 25.54 -6.25
C LEU A 109 -5.79 24.27 -7.06
N ARG A 110 -7.02 24.11 -7.56
CA ARG A 110 -7.40 23.01 -8.44
C ARG A 110 -6.64 23.12 -9.76
N ARG A 111 -6.56 24.30 -10.37
CA ARG A 111 -5.77 24.54 -11.58
C ARG A 111 -4.28 24.26 -11.36
N ASP A 112 -3.71 24.72 -10.25
CA ASP A 112 -2.29 24.47 -9.93
C ASP A 112 -2.03 22.98 -9.66
N TYR A 113 -2.97 22.30 -8.99
CA TYR A 113 -2.93 20.87 -8.75
C TYR A 113 -3.04 20.09 -10.07
N ASP A 114 -3.99 20.43 -10.93
CA ASP A 114 -4.18 19.81 -12.25
C ASP A 114 -2.98 20.08 -13.17
N ALA A 115 -2.37 21.27 -13.11
CA ALA A 115 -1.15 21.59 -13.84
C ALA A 115 0.06 20.79 -13.32
N SER A 116 0.15 20.59 -12.00
CA SER A 116 1.22 19.79 -11.39
C SER A 116 1.05 18.29 -11.68
N THR A 117 -0.18 17.79 -11.65
CA THR A 117 -0.55 16.39 -11.93
C THR A 117 -0.49 16.09 -13.44
N GLY A 118 -0.86 17.05 -14.28
CA GLY A 118 -0.77 16.97 -15.75
C GLY A 118 0.68 16.95 -16.26
N ARG A 119 1.64 17.56 -15.55
CA ARG A 119 3.08 17.43 -15.85
C ARG A 119 3.69 16.12 -15.36
N VAL A 120 3.04 15.44 -14.40
CA VAL A 120 3.37 14.05 -14.04
C VAL A 120 2.90 13.08 -15.14
N GLY A 121 1.90 13.45 -15.96
CA GLY A 121 1.44 12.69 -17.12
C GLY A 121 2.44 12.55 -18.29
N THR A 122 3.52 13.33 -18.34
CA THR A 122 4.53 13.24 -19.43
C THR A 122 5.96 12.94 -18.97
N ARG A 123 6.17 12.65 -17.67
CA ARG A 123 7.46 12.14 -17.16
C ARG A 123 7.38 10.77 -16.48
N PHE A 124 6.18 10.21 -16.30
CA PHE A 124 6.00 8.82 -15.82
C PHE A 124 6.08 7.75 -16.92
N ARG A 125 6.97 7.94 -17.93
CA ARG A 125 7.45 6.86 -18.79
C ARG A 125 8.90 6.49 -18.41
N ARG A 126 9.14 6.27 -17.12
CA ARG A 126 10.24 5.43 -16.60
C ARG A 126 10.08 5.19 -15.08
N GLY A 127 9.52 4.04 -14.74
CA GLY A 127 9.74 3.34 -13.47
C GLY A 127 9.10 3.94 -12.20
N CYS A 128 7.80 3.68 -11.99
CA CYS A 128 7.27 3.26 -10.69
C CYS A 128 5.84 2.74 -10.91
N SER A 129 5.57 1.50 -10.54
CA SER A 129 4.23 0.92 -10.54
C SER A 129 4.16 0.06 -9.30
N ASP A 130 3.98 0.68 -8.14
CA ASP A 130 4.13 -0.04 -6.87
C ASP A 130 3.26 0.51 -5.73
N ILE A 131 1.97 0.66 -6.03
CA ILE A 131 0.96 0.38 -5.02
C ILE A 131 0.11 -0.70 -5.64
N GLY A 132 0.11 -1.90 -5.06
CA GLY A 132 -0.43 -3.14 -5.63
C GLY A 132 -1.96 -3.22 -5.78
N TYR A 133 -2.60 -2.13 -6.22
CA TYR A 133 -4.00 -2.10 -6.62
C TYR A 133 -4.12 -1.97 -8.13
N SER A 134 -5.10 -2.65 -8.71
CA SER A 134 -5.38 -2.57 -10.14
C SER A 134 -6.11 -1.28 -10.52
N SER A 135 -5.65 -0.63 -11.59
CA SER A 135 -6.31 0.55 -12.16
C SER A 135 -7.53 0.15 -12.98
N TRP A 136 -8.59 0.97 -12.98
CA TRP A 136 -9.83 0.65 -13.72
C TRP A 136 -9.88 1.38 -15.06
N LYS A 137 -10.24 0.66 -16.13
CA LYS A 137 -10.49 1.24 -17.45
C LYS A 137 -11.93 0.96 -17.89
N GLY A 138 -12.60 1.99 -18.38
CA GLY A 138 -13.93 1.88 -18.98
C GLY A 138 -15.09 2.08 -18.00
N PRO A 139 -16.32 1.69 -18.40
CA PRO A 139 -17.53 1.93 -17.61
C PRO A 139 -17.54 1.12 -16.30
N VAL A 140 -18.36 1.55 -15.35
CA VAL A 140 -18.57 0.86 -14.08
C VAL A 140 -19.16 -0.53 -14.35
N ARG A 141 -18.42 -1.58 -13.97
CA ARG A 141 -18.78 -3.00 -14.02
C ARG A 141 -18.91 -3.59 -12.61
N SER A 142 -19.83 -4.53 -12.40
CA SER A 142 -20.07 -5.19 -11.11
C SER A 142 -18.94 -6.14 -10.70
N HIS A 143 -18.34 -6.83 -11.67
CA HIS A 143 -17.26 -7.78 -11.44
C HIS A 143 -15.90 -7.18 -11.78
N ALA A 144 -14.86 -7.79 -11.22
CA ALA A 144 -13.45 -7.50 -11.39
C ALA A 144 -12.70 -8.80 -11.63
N LEU A 145 -11.52 -8.69 -12.24
CA LEU A 145 -10.57 -9.80 -12.35
C LEU A 145 -9.60 -9.76 -11.17
N PHE A 146 -9.37 -10.91 -10.57
CA PHE A 146 -8.38 -11.10 -9.51
C PHE A 146 -7.52 -12.32 -9.81
N VAL A 147 -6.21 -12.21 -9.59
CA VAL A 147 -5.29 -13.34 -9.69
C VAL A 147 -4.83 -13.74 -8.29
N ASP A 148 -5.07 -15.00 -7.94
CA ASP A 148 -4.55 -15.56 -6.69
C ASP A 148 -3.05 -15.86 -6.84
N ALA A 149 -2.23 -14.99 -6.28
CA ALA A 149 -0.77 -15.14 -6.30
C ALA A 149 -0.27 -16.40 -5.57
N ASN A 150 -1.06 -16.97 -4.66
CA ASN A 150 -0.66 -18.19 -3.94
C ASN A 150 -0.84 -19.45 -4.80
N ALA A 151 -1.87 -19.45 -5.66
CA ALA A 151 -2.15 -20.56 -6.58
C ALA A 151 -1.39 -20.41 -7.92
N CYS A 152 -1.03 -19.18 -8.29
CA CYS A 152 -0.37 -18.91 -9.56
C CYS A 152 1.04 -19.50 -9.62
N ILE A 153 1.26 -20.43 -10.55
CA ILE A 153 2.57 -21.02 -10.84
C ILE A 153 3.41 -20.23 -11.86
N GLY A 154 2.91 -19.09 -12.33
CA GLY A 154 3.64 -18.23 -13.27
C GLY A 154 3.75 -18.77 -14.70
N CYS A 155 2.75 -19.50 -15.20
CA CYS A 155 2.72 -20.05 -16.57
C CYS A 155 2.73 -19.00 -17.70
N ARG A 156 2.47 -17.73 -17.40
CA ARG A 156 2.48 -16.56 -18.31
C ARG A 156 1.40 -16.53 -19.41
N GLU A 157 0.56 -17.55 -19.54
CA GLU A 157 -0.48 -17.63 -20.60
C GLU A 157 -1.43 -16.43 -20.59
N CYS A 158 -1.87 -15.99 -19.40
CA CYS A 158 -2.72 -14.80 -19.24
C CYS A 158 -2.08 -13.52 -19.80
N VAL A 159 -0.76 -13.36 -19.66
CA VAL A 159 -0.04 -12.20 -20.22
C VAL A 159 0.14 -12.33 -21.73
N HIS A 160 0.26 -13.56 -22.25
CA HIS A 160 0.32 -13.79 -23.70
C HIS A 160 -0.99 -13.41 -24.40
N HIS A 161 -2.15 -13.70 -23.79
CA HIS A 161 -3.45 -13.38 -24.37
C HIS A 161 -3.92 -11.93 -24.07
N ALA A 162 -3.68 -11.42 -22.87
CA ALA A 162 -4.18 -10.12 -22.40
C ALA A 162 -3.10 -9.32 -21.66
N SER A 163 -2.08 -8.88 -22.41
CA SER A 163 -0.91 -8.15 -21.89
C SER A 163 -1.19 -6.73 -21.40
N ASN A 164 -2.33 -6.11 -21.75
CA ASN A 164 -2.70 -4.80 -21.20
C ASN A 164 -3.35 -4.92 -19.82
N THR A 165 -3.95 -6.07 -19.53
CA THR A 165 -4.68 -6.36 -18.30
C THR A 165 -3.78 -7.03 -17.26
N PHE A 166 -3.08 -8.09 -17.65
CA PHE A 166 -2.23 -8.88 -16.77
C PHE A 166 -0.76 -8.50 -16.93
N VAL A 167 -0.01 -8.56 -15.82
CA VAL A 167 1.43 -8.39 -15.80
C VAL A 167 2.05 -9.48 -14.94
N MET A 168 3.21 -9.99 -15.35
CA MET A 168 4.00 -10.90 -14.53
C MET A 168 4.84 -10.11 -13.52
N ASP A 169 4.84 -10.57 -12.28
CA ASP A 169 5.79 -10.16 -11.27
C ASP A 169 6.99 -11.11 -11.33
N ASP A 170 8.11 -10.65 -11.86
CA ASP A 170 9.31 -11.48 -11.99
C ASP A 170 9.98 -11.77 -10.63
N GLU A 171 9.71 -10.97 -9.59
CA GLU A 171 10.27 -11.18 -8.25
C GLU A 171 9.52 -12.29 -7.49
N LEU A 172 8.19 -12.31 -7.63
CA LEU A 172 7.33 -13.30 -6.98
C LEU A 172 7.04 -14.52 -7.86
N GLY A 173 7.33 -14.44 -9.17
CA GLY A 173 7.00 -15.48 -10.13
C GLY A 173 5.50 -15.66 -10.37
N CYS A 174 4.66 -14.73 -9.93
CA CYS A 174 3.20 -14.80 -10.05
C CYS A 174 2.65 -13.74 -11.01
N ALA A 175 1.49 -14.02 -11.60
CA ALA A 175 0.77 -13.02 -12.38
C ALA A 175 -0.05 -12.11 -11.46
N ARG A 176 -0.22 -10.85 -11.87
CA ARG A 176 -1.09 -9.88 -11.20
C ARG A 176 -1.89 -9.07 -12.22
N VAL A 177 -3.03 -8.52 -11.80
CA VAL A 177 -3.83 -7.62 -12.63
C VAL A 177 -3.32 -6.20 -12.44
N LYS A 178 -2.95 -5.52 -13.53
CA LYS A 178 -2.51 -4.12 -13.50
C LYS A 178 -3.65 -3.18 -13.87
N VAL A 179 -4.42 -3.54 -14.88
CA VAL A 179 -5.53 -2.74 -15.41
C VAL A 179 -6.74 -3.64 -15.54
N GLN A 180 -7.81 -3.33 -14.82
CA GLN A 180 -9.10 -3.99 -14.98
C GLN A 180 -9.67 -3.63 -16.36
N TYR A 181 -10.01 -4.65 -17.15
CA TYR A 181 -10.58 -4.52 -18.49
C TYR A 181 -9.70 -3.70 -19.45
N GLY A 182 -8.39 -3.94 -19.43
CA GLY A 182 -7.43 -3.32 -20.35
C GLY A 182 -7.61 -3.79 -21.79
N ASP A 183 -7.98 -5.07 -21.95
CA ASP A 183 -8.17 -5.80 -23.21
C ASP A 183 -9.65 -6.14 -23.47
N ASP A 184 -9.92 -6.68 -24.66
CA ASP A 184 -11.25 -7.16 -25.07
C ASP A 184 -11.73 -8.30 -24.16
N GLU A 185 -13.02 -8.32 -23.85
CA GLU A 185 -13.64 -9.30 -22.94
C GLU A 185 -13.41 -10.75 -23.37
N GLN A 186 -13.39 -11.02 -24.68
CA GLN A 186 -13.05 -12.35 -25.22
C GLN A 186 -11.64 -12.79 -24.86
N LYS A 187 -10.66 -11.88 -24.87
CA LYS A 187 -9.27 -12.20 -24.48
C LYS A 187 -9.17 -12.47 -22.99
N LEU A 188 -9.97 -11.77 -22.18
CA LEU A 188 -10.02 -11.98 -20.74
C LEU A 188 -10.59 -13.36 -20.40
N GLU A 189 -11.66 -13.77 -21.07
CA GLU A 189 -12.25 -15.11 -20.90
C GLU A 189 -11.26 -16.20 -21.29
N VAL A 190 -10.65 -16.09 -22.49
CA VAL A 190 -9.62 -17.04 -22.94
C VAL A 190 -8.44 -17.09 -21.97
N SER A 191 -8.03 -15.94 -21.40
CA SER A 191 -6.96 -15.89 -20.40
C SER A 191 -7.33 -16.65 -19.12
N ALA A 192 -8.58 -16.54 -18.66
CA ALA A 192 -9.08 -17.24 -17.49
C ALA A 192 -9.14 -18.76 -17.72
N GLU A 193 -9.67 -19.19 -18.87
CA GLU A 193 -9.82 -20.60 -19.25
C GLU A 193 -8.48 -21.28 -19.55
N SER A 194 -7.50 -20.54 -20.07
CA SER A 194 -6.19 -21.10 -20.44
C SER A 194 -5.27 -21.32 -19.23
N CYS A 195 -5.71 -20.98 -18.02
CA CYS A 195 -4.91 -21.12 -16.81
C CYS A 195 -4.86 -22.59 -16.33
N PRO A 196 -3.68 -23.25 -16.27
CA PRO A 196 -3.58 -24.66 -15.90
C PRO A 196 -3.97 -24.96 -14.44
N VAL A 197 -3.92 -23.94 -13.58
CA VAL A 197 -4.22 -24.02 -12.15
C VAL A 197 -5.46 -23.23 -11.75
N ASN A 198 -6.17 -22.64 -12.73
CA ASN A 198 -7.36 -21.79 -12.51
C ASN A 198 -7.16 -20.69 -11.45
N CYS A 199 -6.01 -20.01 -11.46
CA CYS A 199 -5.68 -18.98 -10.47
C CYS A 199 -6.32 -17.60 -10.77
N ILE A 200 -7.17 -17.50 -11.79
CA ILE A 200 -7.84 -16.26 -12.21
C ILE A 200 -9.31 -16.36 -11.82
N HIS A 201 -9.79 -15.38 -11.06
CA HIS A 201 -11.14 -15.38 -10.51
C HIS A 201 -11.88 -14.10 -10.88
N TRP A 202 -13.16 -14.26 -11.22
CA TRP A 202 -14.12 -13.17 -11.30
C TRP A 202 -14.66 -12.88 -9.91
N VAL A 203 -14.48 -11.65 -9.44
CA VAL A 203 -14.80 -11.23 -8.07
C VAL A 203 -15.67 -9.99 -8.10
N GLU A 204 -16.51 -9.77 -7.09
CA GLU A 204 -17.24 -8.51 -6.92
C GLU A 204 -16.30 -7.33 -6.71
N ARG A 205 -16.67 -6.16 -7.26
CA ARG A 205 -15.86 -4.94 -7.16
C ARG A 205 -15.55 -4.55 -5.71
N GLU A 206 -16.48 -4.75 -4.78
CA GLU A 206 -16.27 -4.41 -3.37
C GLU A 206 -15.21 -5.31 -2.70
N GLU A 207 -15.13 -6.58 -3.11
CA GLU A 207 -14.21 -7.56 -2.53
C GLU A 207 -12.78 -7.43 -3.07
N LEU A 208 -12.63 -6.91 -4.29
CA LEU A 208 -11.33 -6.78 -4.95
C LEU A 208 -10.29 -6.05 -4.08
N GLY A 209 -10.67 -4.92 -3.47
CA GLY A 209 -9.75 -4.13 -2.65
C GLY A 209 -9.25 -4.88 -1.41
N LEU A 210 -10.08 -5.77 -0.84
CA LEU A 210 -9.70 -6.62 0.28
C LEU A 210 -8.77 -7.76 -0.16
N LEU A 211 -9.05 -8.38 -1.30
CA LEU A 211 -8.22 -9.46 -1.84
C LEU A 211 -6.82 -8.95 -2.21
N GLU A 212 -6.73 -7.84 -2.94
CA GLU A 212 -5.44 -7.24 -3.32
C GLU A 212 -4.61 -6.85 -2.09
N PHE A 213 -5.26 -6.40 -1.01
CA PHE A 213 -4.59 -6.10 0.26
C PHE A 213 -4.06 -7.37 0.96
N LEU A 214 -4.84 -8.44 1.00
CA LEU A 214 -4.47 -9.70 1.64
C LEU A 214 -3.37 -10.47 0.90
N THR A 215 -3.29 -10.30 -0.42
CA THR A 215 -2.25 -10.92 -1.26
C THR A 215 -0.90 -10.24 -1.10
N GLN A 216 -0.85 -9.00 -0.61
CA GLN A 216 0.42 -8.32 -0.36
C GLN A 216 1.21 -9.05 0.74
N PRO A 217 2.53 -9.23 0.56
CA PRO A 217 3.35 -9.83 1.58
C PRO A 217 3.35 -8.89 2.81
N GLN A 218 2.80 -9.36 3.93
CA GLN A 218 2.79 -8.60 5.18
C GLN A 218 4.06 -8.93 5.98
N PRO A 219 4.77 -7.92 6.52
CA PRO A 219 5.93 -8.17 7.36
C PRO A 219 5.47 -8.82 8.66
N LYS A 220 5.98 -10.02 8.96
CA LYS A 220 5.70 -10.70 10.23
C LYS A 220 6.66 -10.17 11.29
N ASP A 221 6.11 -9.56 12.34
CA ASP A 221 6.86 -9.19 13.53
C ASP A 221 7.37 -10.48 14.22
N GLY A 222 8.60 -10.87 13.92
CA GLY A 222 9.24 -12.02 14.53
C GLY A 222 9.85 -11.64 15.88
N TYR A 223 9.29 -12.17 16.97
CA TYR A 223 9.97 -12.16 18.28
C TYR A 223 10.87 -13.41 18.38
N GLY A 224 12.20 -13.24 18.34
CA GLY A 224 13.18 -14.33 18.51
C GLY A 224 14.36 -14.31 17.54
N VAL A 225 15.30 -15.24 17.71
CA VAL A 225 16.57 -15.35 16.94
C VAL A 225 16.35 -15.74 15.47
N PHE A 226 15.19 -16.30 15.13
CA PHE A 226 14.73 -16.54 13.75
C PHE A 226 13.80 -15.41 13.24
N GLY A 227 14.01 -14.19 13.75
CA GLY A 227 13.09 -13.06 13.63
C GLY A 227 12.99 -12.48 12.23
N GLY A 228 11.76 -12.45 11.72
CA GLY A 228 11.36 -11.75 10.50
C GLY A 228 11.08 -12.72 9.35
N GLY A 229 9.81 -12.85 8.98
CA GLY A 229 9.36 -13.58 7.81
C GLY A 229 8.24 -12.82 7.11
N TRP A 230 7.89 -13.24 5.90
CA TRP A 230 6.68 -12.77 5.23
C TRP A 230 5.66 -13.88 5.31
N GLU A 231 4.45 -13.59 5.78
CA GLU A 231 3.38 -14.58 5.87
C GLU A 231 2.19 -14.10 5.06
N ARG A 232 1.74 -14.95 4.14
CA ARG A 232 0.49 -14.76 3.40
C ARG A 232 -0.54 -15.77 3.91
N PRO A 233 -1.83 -15.40 4.04
CA PRO A 233 -2.88 -16.37 4.32
C PRO A 233 -2.91 -17.45 3.24
N SER A 234 -3.08 -18.72 3.61
CA SER A 234 -3.09 -19.84 2.65
C SER A 234 -4.21 -19.72 1.61
N ASN A 235 -5.40 -19.28 2.02
CA ASN A 235 -6.55 -19.01 1.15
C ASN A 235 -7.01 -17.55 1.31
N VAL A 236 -6.75 -16.73 0.30
CA VAL A 236 -7.06 -15.29 0.31
C VAL A 236 -8.58 -15.04 0.46
N PHE A 237 -9.41 -15.86 -0.21
CA PHE A 237 -10.87 -15.75 -0.13
C PHE A 237 -11.46 -16.08 1.24
N MET A 238 -10.90 -17.07 1.95
CA MET A 238 -11.37 -17.39 3.31
C MET A 238 -11.00 -16.29 4.30
N ALA A 239 -9.79 -15.73 4.15
CA ALA A 239 -9.37 -14.57 4.94
C ALA A 239 -10.29 -13.36 4.67
N ALA A 240 -10.61 -13.08 3.41
CA ALA A 240 -11.54 -12.01 3.04
C ALA A 240 -12.94 -12.21 3.63
N LYS A 241 -13.50 -13.43 3.58
CA LYS A 241 -14.78 -13.78 4.21
C LYS A 241 -14.76 -13.62 5.73
N THR A 242 -13.65 -13.98 6.37
CA THR A 242 -13.51 -13.83 7.82
C THR A 242 -13.47 -12.36 8.21
N LEU A 243 -12.72 -11.54 7.48
CA LEU A 243 -12.66 -10.09 7.71
C LEU A 243 -14.00 -9.42 7.42
N SER A 244 -14.67 -9.76 6.32
CA SER A 244 -15.98 -9.19 5.99
C SER A 244 -17.04 -9.59 7.01
N LYS A 245 -16.99 -10.82 7.53
CA LYS A 245 -17.81 -11.27 8.65
C LYS A 245 -17.51 -10.48 9.92
N GLN A 246 -16.24 -10.29 10.29
CA GLN A 246 -15.86 -9.46 11.46
C GLN A 246 -16.33 -8.00 11.32
N LEU A 247 -16.28 -7.43 10.11
CA LEU A 247 -16.79 -6.08 9.84
C LEU A 247 -18.31 -5.99 9.95
N LYS A 248 -19.04 -7.06 9.58
CA LYS A 248 -20.51 -7.13 9.70
C LYS A 248 -20.98 -7.44 11.13
N GLU A 249 -20.21 -8.25 11.86
CA GLU A 249 -20.48 -8.66 13.23
C GLU A 249 -19.98 -7.66 14.27
N GLN A 250 -19.25 -6.62 13.89
CA GLN A 250 -19.17 -5.44 14.74
C GLN A 250 -20.58 -4.84 14.81
N PRO A 251 -21.31 -5.02 15.93
CA PRO A 251 -22.57 -4.31 16.07
C PRO A 251 -22.26 -2.81 15.93
N ALA A 252 -23.27 -2.05 15.54
CA ALA A 252 -23.28 -0.61 15.70
C ALA A 252 -23.26 -0.21 17.20
N THR A 253 -22.33 -0.73 18.01
CA THR A 253 -21.97 -0.23 19.33
C THR A 253 -21.13 1.03 19.17
N THR A 254 -21.79 2.05 18.64
CA THR A 254 -21.59 3.48 18.85
C THR A 254 -22.72 4.26 18.15
N THR A 255 -23.93 3.69 17.99
CA THR A 255 -25.08 4.51 18.34
C THR A 255 -25.12 4.56 19.85
N ALA A 256 -25.03 5.76 20.40
CA ALA A 256 -25.39 6.07 21.77
C ALA A 256 -26.65 5.28 22.15
N ALA A 257 -26.47 4.18 22.88
CA ALA A 257 -27.49 3.78 23.82
C ALA A 257 -27.50 4.91 24.84
N THR A 258 -28.49 5.78 24.73
CA THR A 258 -29.02 6.50 25.88
C THR A 258 -29.54 5.46 26.86
N GLU A 259 -28.64 4.72 27.50
CA GLU A 259 -28.87 4.32 28.88
C GLU A 259 -28.78 5.62 29.65
N GLU A 260 -29.87 6.02 30.30
CA GLU A 260 -29.84 7.15 31.22
C GLU A 260 -28.73 6.87 32.23
N GLU A 261 -27.59 7.55 32.08
CA GLU A 261 -26.48 7.45 33.03
C GLU A 261 -27.08 7.74 34.41
N THR A 262 -26.96 6.80 35.35
CA THR A 262 -27.41 7.08 36.71
C THR A 262 -26.67 8.32 37.21
N PRO A 263 -27.30 9.21 38.01
CA PRO A 263 -26.65 10.44 38.47
C PRO A 263 -25.35 10.18 39.24
N ALA A 264 -25.21 8.98 39.83
CA ALA A 264 -23.97 8.54 40.47
C ALA A 264 -22.82 8.28 39.48
N GLN A 265 -23.10 7.68 38.32
CA GLN A 265 -22.10 7.43 37.27
C GLN A 265 -21.63 8.72 36.60
N ALA A 266 -22.55 9.65 36.33
CA ALA A 266 -22.22 10.97 35.80
C ALA A 266 -21.31 11.76 36.76
N LYS A 267 -21.62 11.73 38.07
CA LYS A 267 -20.79 12.36 39.10
C LYS A 267 -19.41 11.70 39.21
N ALA A 268 -19.33 10.37 39.23
CA ALA A 268 -18.06 9.66 39.26
C ALA A 268 -17.17 9.98 38.06
N ARG A 269 -17.76 10.15 36.88
CA ARG A 269 -17.06 10.53 35.66
C ARG A 269 -16.58 11.98 35.71
N ALA A 270 -17.41 12.89 36.20
CA ALA A 270 -17.02 14.29 36.42
C ALA A 270 -15.86 14.39 37.42
N ASP A 271 -15.94 13.67 38.55
CA ASP A 271 -14.89 13.65 39.58
C ASP A 271 -13.59 13.04 39.05
N ALA A 272 -13.67 11.94 38.29
CA ALA A 272 -12.50 11.34 37.63
C ALA A 272 -11.86 12.31 36.62
N SER A 273 -12.67 13.02 35.84
CA SER A 273 -12.17 14.01 34.88
C SER A 273 -11.48 15.20 35.56
N MET A 274 -12.05 15.68 36.66
CA MET A 274 -11.47 16.75 37.47
C MET A 274 -10.16 16.29 38.13
N LYS A 275 -10.09 15.05 38.61
CA LYS A 275 -8.87 14.46 39.19
C LYS A 275 -7.74 14.36 38.16
N ILE A 276 -8.04 13.89 36.95
CA ILE A 276 -7.04 13.83 35.86
C ILE A 276 -6.57 15.24 35.48
N LYS A 277 -7.50 16.23 35.47
CA LYS A 277 -7.16 17.63 35.17
C LYS A 277 -6.30 18.25 36.26
N MET A 278 -6.60 17.97 37.54
CA MET A 278 -5.80 18.41 38.67
C MET A 278 -4.45 17.69 38.76
N GLU A 279 -4.36 16.41 38.43
CA GLU A 279 -3.08 15.69 38.34
C GLU A 279 -2.23 16.24 37.18
N LYS A 280 -2.82 16.53 36.02
CA LYS A 280 -2.11 17.21 34.92
C LYS A 280 -1.68 18.63 35.33
N PHE A 281 -2.53 19.38 36.02
CA PHE A 281 -2.21 20.72 36.48
C PHE A 281 -1.12 20.71 37.56
N SER A 282 -1.17 19.77 38.51
CA SER A 282 -0.14 19.56 39.53
C SER A 282 1.18 19.11 38.92
N ARG A 283 1.15 18.21 37.92
CA ARG A 283 2.34 17.83 37.15
C ARG A 283 2.92 19.02 36.38
N PHE A 284 2.07 19.86 35.81
CA PHE A 284 2.49 21.09 35.12
C PHE A 284 3.10 22.10 36.09
N TRP A 285 2.49 22.28 37.28
CA TRP A 285 2.99 23.19 38.31
C TRP A 285 4.30 22.71 38.93
N LYS A 286 4.43 21.41 39.25
CA LYS A 286 5.70 20.82 39.68
C LYS A 286 6.79 20.92 38.61
N LEU A 287 6.43 20.80 37.33
CA LEU A 287 7.35 21.01 36.22
C LEU A 287 7.78 22.48 36.15
N ALA A 288 6.85 23.43 36.33
CA ALA A 288 7.14 24.86 36.35
C ALA A 288 8.03 25.28 37.55
N GLU A 289 7.82 24.68 38.72
CA GLU A 289 8.68 24.85 39.90
C GLU A 289 10.09 24.27 39.68
N LEU A 290 10.20 23.10 39.03
CA LEU A 290 11.49 22.50 38.65
C LEU A 290 12.26 23.31 37.61
N PHE A 291 11.58 24.09 36.77
CA PHE A 291 12.18 24.96 35.75
C PHE A 291 12.38 26.42 36.20
N GLY A 292 12.18 26.74 37.49
CA GLY A 292 12.69 27.98 38.09
C GLY A 292 12.09 29.29 37.55
N LEU A 293 10.84 29.29 37.09
CA LEU A 293 10.13 30.51 36.70
C LEU A 293 9.21 30.98 37.83
N ASN A 294 9.78 31.48 38.93
CA ASN A 294 9.02 32.19 39.95
C ASN A 294 9.58 33.61 40.12
N THR A 295 9.18 34.50 39.20
CA THR A 295 9.38 35.94 39.35
C THR A 295 8.01 36.61 39.36
N TRP A 296 7.32 36.58 40.50
CA TRP A 296 6.38 37.64 40.88
C TRP A 296 5.88 37.47 42.31
N ASN A 297 6.61 38.04 43.27
CA ASN A 297 6.01 38.81 44.36
C ASN A 297 7.05 39.76 44.97
N LYS A 298 7.06 41.02 44.52
CA LYS A 298 7.70 42.14 45.24
C LYS A 298 7.07 43.47 44.77
N LYS A 299 6.06 43.88 45.54
CA LYS A 299 5.48 45.22 45.80
C LYS A 299 3.98 45.24 45.62
#